data_AF-A0A1C5RZR7-F1
#
_entry.id   AF-A0A1C5RZR7-F1
#
_cell.length_a   1.000
_cell.length_b   1.000
_cell.length_c   1.000
_cell.angle_alpha   90.00
_cell.angle_beta   90.00
_cell.angle_gamma   90.00
#
_symmetry.space_group_name_H-M   'P 1'
#
loop_
_entity.id
_entity.type
_entity.pdbx_description
1 polymer ?
#
loop_
_entity_poly.entity_id
_entity_poly.type
_entity_poly.pdbx_seq_one_letter_code
_entity_poly.pdbx_strand_id
1 'polypeptide(L)' 'MAYREKDTKKWTAQWFETNVMGEKKKRRKRGFETKREALEFERSKKLSSERSMDMKLSDFIV' A
#
# COMPACT_ATOMS: atom_id res chain seq x y z
N MET A 1 -6.73 4.09 -1.65
CA MET A 1 -8.10 4.49 -1.30
C MET A 1 -8.48 3.96 0.08
N ALA A 2 -8.90 4.83 1.03
CA ALA A 2 -9.42 4.42 2.32
C ALA A 2 -10.94 4.66 2.43
N TYR A 3 -11.69 3.68 2.94
CA TYR A 3 -13.15 3.78 3.15
C TYR A 3 -13.54 3.27 4.53
N ARG A 4 -14.67 3.76 5.05
CA ARG A 4 -15.23 3.33 6.35
C ARG A 4 -16.25 2.24 6.13
N GLU A 5 -16.11 1.13 6.87
CA GLU A 5 -17.08 0.05 6.90
C GLU A 5 -18.30 0.50 7.74
N LYS A 6 -19.51 0.31 7.20
CA LYS A 6 -20.76 0.74 7.84
C LYS A 6 -21.04 -0.07 9.12
N ASP A 7 -20.75 -1.38 9.08
CA ASP A 7 -21.04 -2.31 10.16
C ASP A 7 -20.05 -2.18 11.33
N THR A 8 -18.76 -2.12 11.05
CA THR A 8 -17.72 -2.13 12.09
C THR A 8 -17.31 -0.73 12.54
N LYS A 9 -17.77 0.32 11.84
CA LYS A 9 -17.29 1.71 11.96
C LYS A 9 -15.78 1.88 11.76
N LYS A 10 -15.05 0.82 11.36
CA LYS A 10 -13.61 0.81 11.14
C LYS A 10 -13.27 1.27 9.73
N TRP A 11 -12.06 1.77 9.56
CA TRP A 11 -11.49 2.16 8.29
C TRP A 11 -10.72 1.01 7.66
N THR A 12 -10.81 0.93 6.34
CA THR A 12 -10.09 -0.02 5.51
C THR A 12 -9.26 0.74 4.50
N ALA A 13 -7.97 0.42 4.43
CA ALA A 13 -7.06 0.92 3.41
C ALA A 13 -6.97 -0.09 2.25
N GLN A 14 -7.04 0.40 1.02
CA GLN A 14 -6.80 -0.36 -0.21
C GLN A 14 -5.65 0.28 -1.00
N TRP A 15 -4.70 -0.55 -1.43
CA TRP A 15 -3.56 -0.13 -2.24
C TRP A 15 -3.24 -1.17 -3.31
N PHE A 16 -2.45 -0.76 -4.30
CA PHE A 16 -1.89 -1.66 -5.32
C PHE A 16 -0.41 -1.84 -5.05
N GLU A 17 0.05 -3.08 -5.10
CA GLU A 17 1.48 -3.43 -5.07
C GLU A 17 1.86 -3.93 -6.45
N THR A 18 2.94 -3.40 -7.00
CA THR A 18 3.50 -3.89 -8.27
C THR A 18 4.60 -4.87 -7.90
N ASN A 19 4.51 -6.11 -8.38
CA ASN A 19 5.60 -7.07 -8.17
C ASN A 19 6.79 -6.77 -9.10
N VAL A 20 7.89 -7.49 -8.90
CA VAL A 20 9.11 -7.37 -9.72
C VAL A 20 8.88 -7.65 -11.21
N MET A 21 7.78 -8.32 -11.57
CA MET A 21 7.40 -8.60 -12.95
C MET A 21 6.44 -7.56 -13.55
N GLY A 22 6.11 -6.49 -12.81
CA GLY A 22 5.19 -5.44 -13.26
C GLY A 22 3.70 -5.74 -13.02
N GLU A 23 3.34 -6.87 -12.41
CA GLU A 23 1.96 -7.22 -12.13
C GLU A 23 1.42 -6.41 -10.94
N LYS A 24 0.34 -5.67 -11.17
CA LYS A 24 -0.37 -4.89 -10.14
C LYS A 24 -1.33 -5.78 -9.37
N LYS A 25 -1.00 -6.12 -8.13
CA LYS A 25 -1.89 -6.84 -7.20
C LYS A 25 -2.59 -5.87 -6.26
N LYS A 26 -3.92 -6.01 -6.19
CA LYS A 26 -4.76 -5.23 -5.29
C LYS A 26 -4.72 -5.82 -3.87
N ARG A 27 -4.37 -5.00 -2.88
CA ARG A 27 -4.31 -5.35 -1.46
C ARG A 27 -5.27 -4.49 -0.64
N ARG A 28 -5.70 -5.04 0.50
CA ARG A 28 -6.53 -4.33 1.47
C ARG A 28 -6.14 -4.71 2.89
N LYS A 29 -6.20 -3.75 3.80
CA LYS A 29 -6.05 -3.93 5.25
C LYS A 29 -7.22 -3.26 5.93
N ARG A 30 -7.95 -4.04 6.74
CA ARG A 30 -9.13 -3.58 7.48
C ARG A 30 -8.75 -3.33 8.93
N GLY A 31 -9.61 -2.61 9.63
CA GLY A 31 -9.56 -2.51 11.08
C GLY A 31 -8.88 -1.27 11.65
N PHE A 32 -8.65 -0.23 10.84
CA PHE A 32 -8.14 1.04 11.32
C PHE A 32 -9.22 1.79 12.10
N GLU A 33 -8.87 2.47 13.19
CA GLU A 33 -9.83 3.25 13.97
C GLU A 33 -10.13 4.59 13.31
N THR A 34 -9.12 5.20 12.69
CA THR A 34 -9.24 6.50 12.05
C THR A 34 -8.97 6.45 10.54
N LYS A 35 -9.56 7.41 9.82
CA LYS A 35 -9.28 7.63 8.39
C LYS A 35 -7.81 7.95 8.16
N ARG A 36 -7.22 8.71 9.08
CA ARG A 36 -5.84 9.19 9.00
C ARG A 36 -4.87 8.02 9.01
N GLU A 37 -4.99 7.10 9.96
CA GLU A 37 -4.13 5.91 10.02
C GLU A 37 -4.26 5.05 8.77
N ALA A 38 -5.48 4.85 8.25
CA ALA A 38 -5.69 4.09 7.02
C ALA A 38 -4.99 4.76 5.81
N LEU A 39 -5.04 6.09 5.71
CA LEU A 39 -4.37 6.85 4.66
C LEU A 39 -2.84 6.88 4.82
N GLU A 40 -2.33 7.05 6.03
CA GLU A 40 -0.89 7.02 6.32
C GLU A 40 -0.31 5.64 6.01
N PHE A 41 -1.04 4.57 6.34
CA PHE A 41 -0.65 3.20 5.99
C PHE A 41 -0.59 2.99 4.48
N GLU A 42 -1.60 3.44 3.74
CA GLU A 42 -1.59 3.39 2.27
C GLU A 42 -0.39 4.13 1.69
N ARG A 43 -0.12 5.35 2.17
CA ARG A 43 0.99 6.18 1.70
C ARG A 43 2.35 5.53 1.98
N SER A 44 2.52 4.95 3.17
CA SER A 44 3.71 4.20 3.55
C SER A 44 3.93 2.97 2.66
N LYS A 45 2.87 2.22 2.35
CA LYS A 45 2.95 1.05 1.48
C LYS A 45 3.26 1.41 0.04
N LYS A 46 2.66 2.48 -0.48
CA LYS A 46 2.95 3.00 -1.81
C LYS A 46 4.42 3.44 -1.92
N LEU A 47 4.91 4.23 -0.96
CA LEU A 47 6.31 4.67 -0.90
C LEU A 47 7.30 3.50 -0.79
N SER A 48 6.97 2.48 0.01
CA SER A 48 7.80 1.27 0.14
C SER A 48 7.86 0.47 -1.17
N SER A 49 6.73 0.39 -1.89
CA SER A 49 6.68 -0.28 -3.19
C SER A 49 7.47 0.48 -4.26
N GLU A 50 7.42 1.82 -4.26
CA GLU A 50 8.22 2.67 -5.16
C GLU A 50 9.72 2.59 -4.84
N ARG A 51 10.11 2.74 -3.57
CA ARG A 51 11.52 2.62 -3.13
C ARG A 51 12.11 1.24 -3.36
N SER A 52 11.32 0.16 -3.23
CA SER A 52 11.82 -1.20 -3.46
C SER A 52 12.12 -1.50 -4.93
N MET A 53 11.54 -0.77 -5.88
CA MET A 53 11.87 -0.91 -7.30
C MET A 53 13.14 -0.15 -7.67
N ASP A 54 13.34 1.04 -7.08
CA ASP A 54 14.54 1.87 -7.29
C ASP A 54 15.83 1.18 -6.80
N MET A 55 15.74 0.38 -5.73
CA MET A 55 16.87 -0.38 -5.17
C MET A 55 17.31 -1.61 -6.00
N LYS A 56 16.57 -2.05 -7.03
CA LYS A 56 16.78 -3.38 -7.64
C LYS A 56 17.48 -3.39 -9.00
N LEU A 57 17.77 -2.25 -9.62
CA LEU A 57 18.44 -2.23 -10.94
C LEU A 57 19.84 -1.61 -10.89
N SER A 58 20.02 -0.55 -10.10
CA SER A 58 21.28 0.18 -9.98
C SER A 58 22.36 -0.56 -9.16
N ASP A 59 21.99 -1.51 -8.29
CA ASP A 59 22.95 -2.34 -7.52
C ASP A 59 23.47 -3.55 -8.32
N PHE A 60 22.89 -3.86 -9.47
CA PHE A 60 23.24 -5.05 -10.28
C PHE A 60 23.90 -4.72 -11.63
N ILE A 61 24.05 -3.44 -11.97
CA ILE A 61 24.81 -3.01 -13.14
C ILE A 61 26.17 -2.51 -12.64
N VAL A 62 27.14 -3.43 -12.62
CA VAL A 62 28.59 -3.14 -12.64
C VAL A 62 29.04 -2.97 -14.09
#